data_AF-A0A800N2N9-F1
#
_entry.id   AF-A0A800N2N9-F1
#
_cell.length_a   1.000
_cell.length_b   1.000
_cell.length_c   1.000
_cell.angle_alpha   90.00
_cell.angle_beta   90.00
_cell.angle_gamma   90.00
#
_symmetry.space_group_name_H-M   'P 1'
#
loop_
_entity.id
_entity.type
_entity.pdbx_description
1 polymer ?
#
loop_
_entity_poly.entity_id
_entity_poly.type
_entity_poly.pdbx_seq_one_letter_code
_entity_poly.pdbx_strand_id
1 'polypeptide(L)'
;MPMHIENLIEEVLKGYSLQLEGIHGIPHWRRVRDNGLFLAVRTGADPQVVELFSVYHDCRRLNDGHDPGHGARGAQLAVEMRGEWFEIEDEPFEHLLIACRAHTAGLTEAHPTVQTCWDADRLDLGRVGVMPRAERLCTEAAKDPETIKWALARSWSGWDQG
;
A
#
# COMPACT_ATOMS: atom_id res chain seq x y z
N MET A 1 12.49 -18.35 3.30
CA MET A 1 13.11 -17.88 2.04
C MET A 1 13.24 -16.36 2.12
N PRO A 2 14.37 -15.73 1.74
CA PRO A 2 14.44 -14.27 1.69
C PRO A 2 13.50 -13.74 0.60
N MET A 3 12.65 -12.76 0.94
CA MET A 3 11.78 -12.09 -0.02
C MET A 3 12.63 -11.22 -0.94
N HIS A 4 12.52 -11.43 -2.26
CA HIS A 4 13.07 -10.55 -3.27
C HIS A 4 11.93 -9.74 -3.88
N ILE A 5 11.76 -8.50 -3.44
CA ILE A 5 10.58 -7.68 -3.76
C ILE A 5 10.42 -7.47 -5.27
N GLU A 6 11.53 -7.36 -6.01
CA GLU A 6 11.53 -7.21 -7.46
C GLU A 6 10.95 -8.45 -8.16
N ASN A 7 11.40 -9.66 -7.80
CA ASN A 7 10.88 -10.91 -8.35
C ASN A 7 9.40 -11.09 -8.01
N LEU A 8 8.99 -10.69 -6.79
CA LEU A 8 7.60 -10.74 -6.37
C LEU A 8 6.74 -9.80 -7.23
N ILE A 9 7.20 -8.57 -7.46
CA ILE A 9 6.50 -7.60 -8.32
C ILE A 9 6.37 -8.17 -9.73
N GLU A 10 7.43 -8.71 -10.32
CA GLU A 10 7.40 -9.31 -11.66
C GLU A 10 6.35 -10.42 -11.76
N GLU A 11 6.27 -11.30 -10.76
CA GLU A 11 5.27 -12.37 -10.75
C GLU A 11 3.84 -11.83 -10.63
N VAL A 12 3.62 -10.91 -9.68
CA VAL A 12 2.29 -10.29 -9.47
C VAL A 12 1.82 -9.57 -10.74
N LEU A 13 2.73 -8.91 -11.46
CA LEU A 13 2.44 -8.18 -12.69
C LEU A 13 1.97 -9.07 -13.84
N LYS A 14 2.30 -10.38 -13.87
CA LYS A 14 1.78 -11.30 -14.89
C LYS A 14 0.25 -11.38 -14.89
N GLY A 15 -0.37 -11.06 -13.76
CA GLY A 15 -1.82 -11.03 -13.60
C GLY A 15 -2.42 -9.62 -13.45
N TYR A 16 -1.62 -8.57 -13.61
CA TYR A 16 -2.09 -7.18 -13.53
C TYR A 16 -2.74 -6.77 -14.85
N SER A 17 -3.89 -6.08 -14.77
CA SER A 17 -4.76 -5.83 -15.94
C SER A 17 -4.81 -4.37 -16.40
N LEU A 18 -4.23 -3.44 -15.65
CA LEU A 18 -4.26 -2.00 -15.94
C LEU A 18 -2.92 -1.52 -16.49
N GLN A 19 -2.81 -0.22 -16.78
CA GLN A 19 -1.56 0.39 -17.21
C GLN A 19 -0.53 0.37 -16.09
N LEU A 20 0.68 -0.13 -16.37
CA LEU A 20 1.78 -0.23 -15.40
C LEU A 20 2.23 1.13 -14.86
N GLU A 21 2.16 2.16 -15.69
CA GLU A 21 2.47 3.56 -15.33
C GLU A 21 1.21 4.37 -15.01
N GLY A 22 0.06 3.71 -14.83
CA GLY A 22 -1.21 4.35 -14.50
C GLY A 22 -1.31 4.78 -13.03
N ILE A 23 -2.45 5.38 -12.66
CA ILE A 23 -2.68 5.94 -11.32
C ILE A 23 -2.65 4.91 -10.18
N HIS A 24 -2.85 3.62 -10.50
CA HIS A 24 -2.76 2.50 -9.55
C HIS A 24 -1.62 1.52 -9.91
N GLY A 25 -0.70 1.94 -10.79
CA GLY A 25 0.42 1.13 -11.27
C GLY A 25 1.66 1.17 -10.38
N ILE A 26 2.80 0.72 -10.92
CA ILE A 26 4.08 0.58 -10.23
C ILE A 26 4.52 1.87 -9.51
N PRO A 27 4.39 3.08 -10.10
CA PRO A 27 4.76 4.31 -9.39
C PRO A 27 3.98 4.51 -8.09
N HIS A 28 2.69 4.14 -8.07
CA HIS A 28 1.87 4.19 -6.87
C HIS A 28 2.36 3.17 -5.83
N TRP A 29 2.54 1.91 -6.22
CA TRP A 29 3.01 0.86 -5.31
C TRP A 29 4.34 1.23 -4.66
N ARG A 30 5.27 1.78 -5.44
CA ARG A 30 6.57 2.25 -4.93
C ARG A 30 6.42 3.38 -3.91
N ARG A 31 5.57 4.38 -4.19
CA ARG A 31 5.33 5.49 -3.25
C ARG A 31 4.66 4.99 -1.97
N VAL A 32 3.70 4.07 -2.05
CA VAL A 32 3.10 3.41 -0.89
C VAL A 32 4.17 2.68 -0.07
N ARG A 33 5.04 1.89 -0.71
CA ARG A 33 6.15 1.23 -0.03
C ARG A 33 7.03 2.23 0.72
N ASP A 34 7.49 3.28 0.04
CA ASP A 34 8.40 4.26 0.62
C ASP A 34 7.75 5.05 1.76
N ASN A 35 6.47 5.42 1.61
CA ASN A 35 5.71 6.09 2.67
C ASN A 35 5.57 5.17 3.90
N GLY A 36 5.20 3.92 3.68
CA GLY A 36 5.02 2.95 4.77
C GLY A 36 6.33 2.65 5.50
N LEU A 37 7.44 2.47 4.78
CA LEU A 37 8.74 2.23 5.39
C LEU A 37 9.25 3.44 6.18
N PHE A 38 9.00 4.66 5.67
CA PHE A 38 9.27 5.88 6.40
C PHE A 38 8.48 5.94 7.72
N LEU A 39 7.20 5.59 7.69
CA LEU A 39 6.34 5.57 8.88
C LEU A 39 6.72 4.44 9.85
N ALA A 40 7.08 3.26 9.35
CA ALA A 40 7.38 2.08 10.16
C ALA A 40 8.46 2.33 11.23
N VAL A 41 9.46 3.14 10.90
CA VAL A 41 10.52 3.56 11.85
C VAL A 41 9.95 4.28 13.08
N ARG A 42 8.83 5.00 12.94
CA ARG A 42 8.18 5.78 14.00
C ARG A 42 7.01 5.04 14.66
N THR A 43 6.35 4.15 13.93
CA THR A 43 5.13 3.46 14.38
C THR A 43 5.41 2.08 14.97
N GLY A 44 6.60 1.51 14.72
CA GLY A 44 6.91 0.13 15.06
C GLY A 44 6.20 -0.89 14.18
N ALA A 45 5.64 -0.46 13.04
CA ALA A 45 5.02 -1.36 12.07
C ALA A 45 6.04 -2.36 11.52
N ASP A 46 5.56 -3.58 11.25
CA ASP A 46 6.34 -4.60 10.59
C ASP A 46 6.68 -4.18 9.15
N PRO A 47 7.97 -3.96 8.81
CA PRO A 47 8.36 -3.53 7.47
C PRO A 47 8.04 -4.57 6.40
N GLN A 48 8.07 -5.86 6.72
CA GLN A 48 7.75 -6.92 5.76
C GLN A 48 6.28 -6.85 5.33
N VAL A 49 5.37 -6.63 6.28
CA VAL A 49 3.94 -6.44 6.00
C VAL A 49 3.71 -5.19 5.15
N VAL A 50 4.41 -4.09 5.45
CA VAL A 50 4.32 -2.84 4.70
C VAL A 50 4.74 -3.03 3.23
N GLU A 51 5.86 -3.73 3.00
CA GLU A 51 6.34 -4.02 1.66
C GLU A 51 5.35 -4.91 0.88
N LEU A 52 4.87 -5.99 1.50
CA LEU A 52 3.88 -6.87 0.88
C LEU A 52 2.57 -6.11 0.58
N PHE A 53 2.09 -5.30 1.51
CA PHE A 53 0.88 -4.48 1.31
C PHE A 53 1.03 -3.55 0.10
N SER A 54 2.19 -2.92 -0.05
CA SER A 54 2.45 -2.00 -1.17
C SER A 54 2.28 -2.67 -2.54
N VAL A 55 2.56 -3.97 -2.64
CA VAL A 55 2.38 -4.77 -3.86
C VAL A 55 0.93 -5.25 -3.98
N TYR A 56 0.35 -5.78 -2.91
CA TYR A 56 -0.92 -6.50 -3.01
C TYR A 56 -2.19 -5.64 -2.98
N HIS A 57 -2.19 -4.49 -2.31
CA HIS A 57 -3.43 -3.75 -2.04
C HIS A 57 -4.22 -3.39 -3.31
N ASP A 58 -3.51 -3.05 -4.40
CA ASP A 58 -4.07 -2.64 -5.70
C ASP A 58 -3.76 -3.59 -6.88
N CYS A 59 -3.00 -4.67 -6.68
CA CYS A 59 -2.58 -5.53 -7.80
C CYS A 59 -3.71 -6.28 -8.53
N ARG A 60 -4.91 -6.36 -7.93
CA ARG A 60 -6.06 -7.05 -8.52
C ARG A 60 -7.24 -6.12 -8.79
N ARG A 61 -6.97 -4.85 -9.07
CA ARG A 61 -7.97 -3.95 -9.66
C ARG A 61 -8.42 -4.46 -11.03
N LEU A 62 -9.72 -4.30 -11.31
CA LEU A 62 -10.33 -4.57 -12.61
C LEU A 62 -10.51 -3.30 -13.44
N ASN A 63 -10.44 -2.13 -12.80
CA ASN A 63 -10.52 -0.80 -13.42
C ASN A 63 -9.92 0.27 -12.50
N ASP A 64 -9.70 1.47 -13.05
CA ASP A 64 -9.14 2.62 -12.32
C ASP A 64 -10.16 3.33 -11.39
N GLY A 65 -11.44 3.04 -11.55
CA GLY A 65 -12.54 3.68 -10.82
C GLY A 65 -13.01 2.88 -9.60
N HIS A 66 -14.33 2.75 -9.49
CA HIS A 66 -14.97 2.05 -8.38
C HIS A 66 -14.84 0.53 -8.53
N ASP A 67 -14.13 -0.08 -7.59
CA ASP A 67 -13.88 -1.51 -7.59
C ASP A 67 -13.75 -2.03 -6.15
N PRO A 68 -14.79 -2.03 -5.31
CA PRO A 68 -14.66 -2.25 -3.87
C PRO A 68 -14.03 -3.60 -3.47
N GLY A 69 -13.95 -4.58 -4.37
CA GLY A 69 -13.38 -5.90 -4.11
C GLY A 69 -11.87 -6.05 -4.37
N HIS A 70 -11.17 -5.03 -4.90
CA HIS A 70 -9.75 -5.14 -5.28
C HIS A 70 -8.84 -5.58 -4.13
N GLY A 71 -8.98 -4.95 -2.96
CA GLY A 71 -8.19 -5.30 -1.78
C GLY A 71 -8.41 -6.74 -1.31
N ALA A 72 -9.63 -7.25 -1.40
CA ALA A 72 -9.94 -8.64 -1.07
C ALA A 72 -9.31 -9.63 -2.07
N ARG A 73 -9.32 -9.30 -3.36
CA ARG A 73 -8.65 -10.11 -4.39
C ARG A 73 -7.13 -10.05 -4.25
N GLY A 74 -6.56 -8.91 -3.90
CA GLY A 74 -5.14 -8.76 -3.59
C GLY A 74 -4.72 -9.60 -2.37
N ALA A 75 -5.51 -9.56 -1.30
CA ALA A 75 -5.31 -10.41 -0.13
C ALA A 75 -5.39 -11.91 -0.47
N GLN A 76 -6.34 -12.31 -1.33
CA GLN A 76 -6.44 -13.68 -1.80
C GLN A 76 -5.20 -14.12 -2.59
N LEU A 77 -4.66 -13.25 -3.46
CA LEU A 77 -3.41 -13.54 -4.16
C LEU A 77 -2.24 -13.72 -3.19
N ALA A 78 -2.15 -12.90 -2.13
CA ALA A 78 -1.12 -13.05 -1.12
C ALA A 78 -1.19 -14.42 -0.41
N VAL A 79 -2.39 -14.95 -0.18
CA VAL A 79 -2.58 -16.33 0.34
C VAL A 79 -2.03 -17.37 -0.61
N GLU A 80 -2.31 -17.22 -1.91
CA GLU A 80 -1.87 -18.17 -2.94
C GLU A 80 -0.35 -18.18 -3.12
N MET A 81 0.31 -17.03 -2.90
CA MET A 81 1.75 -16.87 -3.11
C MET A 81 2.60 -17.09 -1.85
N ARG A 82 1.99 -17.14 -0.65
CA ARG A 82 2.69 -17.39 0.62
C ARG A 82 3.28 -18.79 0.65
N GLY A 83 4.54 -18.91 1.09
CA GLY A 83 5.28 -20.17 1.15
C GLY A 83 6.04 -20.52 -0.14
N GLU A 84 5.70 -19.88 -1.27
CA GLU A 84 6.42 -20.04 -2.54
C GLU A 84 7.25 -18.81 -2.88
N TRP A 85 6.65 -17.61 -2.78
CA TRP A 85 7.29 -16.35 -3.20
C TRP A 85 7.83 -15.53 -2.03
N PHE A 86 7.26 -15.72 -0.85
CA PHE A 86 7.68 -15.06 0.39
C PHE A 86 7.26 -15.91 1.59
N GLU A 87 7.97 -15.73 2.69
CA GLU A 87 7.67 -16.34 3.98
C GLU A 87 7.45 -15.25 5.01
N ILE A 88 6.39 -15.38 5.82
CA ILE A 88 6.03 -14.46 6.88
C ILE A 88 5.23 -15.24 7.93
N GLU A 89 5.36 -14.90 9.21
CA GLU A 89 4.65 -15.56 10.29
C GLU A 89 3.14 -15.29 10.25
N ASP A 90 2.35 -16.14 10.93
CA ASP A 90 0.89 -16.10 10.84
C ASP A 90 0.29 -14.76 11.30
N GLU A 91 0.74 -14.22 12.42
CA GLU A 91 0.19 -12.96 12.96
C GLU A 91 0.48 -11.75 12.06
N PRO A 92 1.74 -11.49 11.62
CA PRO A 92 2.01 -10.46 10.61
C PRO A 92 1.28 -10.71 9.28
N PHE A 93 1.09 -11.98 8.88
CA PHE A 93 0.34 -12.29 7.68
C PHE A 93 -1.14 -11.90 7.81
N GLU A 94 -1.77 -12.13 8.96
CA GLU A 94 -3.14 -11.66 9.19
C GLU A 94 -3.24 -10.12 9.13
N HIS A 95 -2.22 -9.40 9.63
CA HIS A 95 -2.14 -7.95 9.45
C HIS A 95 -2.11 -7.55 7.98
N LEU A 96 -1.35 -8.24 7.13
CA LEU A 96 -1.34 -7.99 5.68
C LEU A 96 -2.74 -8.18 5.07
N LEU A 97 -3.41 -9.29 5.40
CA LEU A 97 -4.73 -9.60 4.86
C LEU A 97 -5.78 -8.56 5.28
N ILE A 98 -5.77 -8.15 6.54
CA ILE A 98 -6.65 -7.10 7.07
C ILE A 98 -6.35 -5.77 6.37
N ALA A 99 -5.06 -5.40 6.26
CA ALA A 99 -4.64 -4.17 5.64
C ALA A 99 -5.17 -4.08 4.20
N CYS A 100 -4.92 -5.11 3.37
CA CYS A 100 -5.40 -5.18 2.00
C CYS A 100 -6.94 -5.13 1.91
N ARG A 101 -7.66 -5.94 2.70
CA ARG A 101 -9.13 -6.02 2.62
C ARG A 101 -9.84 -4.72 2.99
N ALA A 102 -9.28 -3.94 3.91
CA ALA A 102 -9.96 -2.80 4.52
C ALA A 102 -9.37 -1.42 4.17
N HIS A 103 -8.33 -1.33 3.34
CA HIS A 103 -7.64 -0.04 3.09
C HIS A 103 -8.54 1.08 2.55
N THR A 104 -9.56 0.73 1.75
CA THR A 104 -10.55 1.70 1.23
C THR A 104 -11.78 1.92 2.13
N ALA A 105 -11.89 1.21 3.25
CA ALA A 105 -13.05 1.30 4.15
C ALA A 105 -13.08 2.58 5.01
N GLY A 106 -12.03 3.40 4.98
CA GLY A 106 -11.95 4.64 5.75
C GLY A 106 -11.76 4.45 7.26
N LEU A 107 -11.42 3.24 7.69
CA LEU A 107 -11.12 2.92 9.10
C LEU A 107 -9.82 3.60 9.54
N THR A 108 -9.73 3.95 10.83
CA THR A 108 -8.53 4.55 11.43
C THR A 108 -7.98 3.77 12.62
N GLU A 109 -8.72 2.78 13.12
CA GLU A 109 -8.35 1.98 14.28
C GLU A 109 -8.04 0.54 13.86
N ALA A 110 -6.83 0.07 14.17
CA ALA A 110 -6.36 -1.30 13.97
C ALA A 110 -5.00 -1.49 14.68
N HIS A 111 -4.36 -2.63 14.48
CA HIS A 111 -2.95 -2.83 14.84
C HIS A 111 -2.05 -1.77 14.15
N PRO A 112 -0.97 -1.26 14.79
CA PRO A 112 -0.10 -0.22 14.23
C PRO A 112 0.44 -0.53 12.83
N THR A 113 0.76 -1.80 12.53
CA THR A 113 1.16 -2.26 11.19
C THR A 113 0.08 -2.01 10.15
N VAL A 114 -1.18 -2.36 10.46
CA VAL A 114 -2.34 -2.18 9.57
C VAL A 114 -2.61 -0.70 9.35
N GLN A 115 -2.60 0.10 10.43
CA GLN A 115 -2.76 1.55 10.38
C GLN A 115 -1.69 2.20 9.49
N THR A 116 -0.44 1.75 9.61
CA THR A 116 0.69 2.27 8.82
C THR A 116 0.53 1.94 7.33
N CYS A 117 0.04 0.75 7.00
CA CYS A 117 -0.30 0.39 5.61
C CYS A 117 -1.37 1.32 5.03
N TRP A 118 -2.45 1.56 5.77
CA TRP A 118 -3.51 2.47 5.33
C TRP A 118 -3.04 3.91 5.20
N ASP A 119 -2.21 4.38 6.13
CA ASP A 119 -1.62 5.72 6.06
C ASP A 119 -0.70 5.86 4.85
N ALA A 120 0.09 4.83 4.55
CA ALA A 120 1.01 4.84 3.42
C ALA A 120 0.29 5.02 2.06
N ASP A 121 -0.84 4.35 1.88
CA ASP A 121 -1.72 4.52 0.71
C ASP A 121 -2.41 5.90 0.70
N ARG A 122 -3.02 6.30 1.82
CA ARG A 122 -3.71 7.59 1.94
C ARG A 122 -2.80 8.79 1.73
N LEU A 123 -1.54 8.70 2.14
CA LEU A 123 -0.54 9.75 1.90
C LEU A 123 -0.20 9.92 0.41
N ASP A 124 -0.46 8.91 -0.42
CA ASP A 124 -0.27 9.00 -1.88
C ASP A 124 -1.54 9.42 -2.65
N LEU A 125 -2.56 9.94 -1.96
CA LEU A 125 -3.79 10.44 -2.60
C LEU A 125 -3.57 11.69 -3.47
N GLY A 126 -2.44 12.39 -3.28
CA GLY A 126 -2.07 13.53 -4.12
C GLY A 126 -2.04 13.19 -5.62
N ARG A 127 -1.65 11.96 -5.97
CA ARG A 127 -1.55 11.43 -7.34
C ARG A 127 -2.87 11.51 -8.11
N VAL A 128 -4.00 11.48 -7.41
CA VAL A 128 -5.35 11.57 -7.97
C VAL A 128 -6.02 12.91 -7.62
N GLY A 129 -5.23 13.92 -7.26
CA GLY A 129 -5.72 15.27 -6.96
C GLY A 129 -6.40 15.41 -5.60
N VAL A 130 -6.21 14.46 -4.67
CA VAL A 130 -6.85 14.47 -3.35
C VAL A 130 -5.84 14.82 -2.27
N MET A 131 -6.13 15.85 -1.48
CA MET A 131 -5.32 16.24 -0.32
C MET A 131 -5.56 15.26 0.84
N PRO A 132 -4.52 14.56 1.36
CA PRO A 132 -4.63 13.78 2.59
C PRO A 132 -5.04 14.68 3.74
N ARG A 133 -6.02 14.24 4.54
CA ARG A 133 -6.51 14.97 5.70
C ARG A 133 -6.07 14.27 6.97
N ALA A 134 -5.48 15.00 7.92
CA ALA A 134 -4.95 14.42 9.15
C ALA A 134 -6.01 13.63 9.94
N GLU A 135 -7.26 14.09 9.97
CA GLU A 135 -8.37 13.39 10.63
C GLU A 135 -8.79 12.08 9.94
N ARG A 136 -8.25 11.78 8.75
CA ARG A 136 -8.45 10.52 8.02
C ARG A 136 -7.21 9.62 8.06
N LEU A 137 -6.13 10.07 8.68
CA LEU A 137 -4.93 9.28 8.92
C LEU A 137 -4.99 8.65 10.32
N CYS A 138 -4.30 7.54 10.47
CA CYS A 138 -4.40 6.67 11.63
C CYS A 138 -3.36 7.07 12.68
N THR A 139 -2.09 7.08 12.30
CA THR A 139 -0.95 7.25 13.20
C THR A 139 -0.55 8.71 13.38
N GLU A 140 -0.03 9.06 14.55
CA GLU A 140 0.48 10.42 14.81
C GLU A 140 1.64 10.79 13.87
N ALA A 141 2.45 9.80 13.47
CA ALA A 141 3.52 10.00 12.49
C ALA A 141 2.97 10.41 11.11
N ALA A 142 1.86 9.82 10.66
CA ALA A 142 1.25 10.19 9.39
C ALA A 142 0.49 11.53 9.45
N LYS A 143 -0.11 11.86 10.60
CA LYS A 143 -0.84 13.12 10.83
C LYS A 143 0.05 14.36 10.87
N ASP A 144 1.35 14.17 11.08
CA ASP A 144 2.36 15.23 11.10
C ASP A 144 2.31 16.05 9.79
N PRO A 145 2.08 17.38 9.85
CA PRO A 145 2.00 18.22 8.66
C PRO A 145 3.23 18.12 7.74
N GLU A 146 4.43 17.94 8.30
CA GLU A 146 5.65 17.80 7.48
C GLU A 146 5.70 16.43 6.77
N THR A 147 5.13 15.38 7.37
CA THR A 147 5.00 14.07 6.71
C THR A 147 4.01 14.14 5.55
N ILE A 148 2.87 14.78 5.74
CA ILE A 148 1.87 14.99 4.69
C ILE A 148 2.48 15.79 3.53
N LYS A 149 3.17 16.89 3.84
CA LYS A 149 3.84 17.73 2.83
C LYS A 149 4.93 16.96 2.07
N TRP A 150 5.74 16.17 2.77
CA TRP A 150 6.77 15.33 2.17
C TRP A 150 6.17 14.30 1.20
N ALA A 151 5.09 13.60 1.59
CA ALA A 151 4.43 12.62 0.73
C ALA A 151 3.78 13.28 -0.50
N LEU A 152 3.09 14.41 -0.31
CA LEU A 152 2.44 15.17 -1.38
C LEU A 152 3.40 15.64 -2.47
N ALA A 153 4.57 16.16 -2.06
CA ALA A 153 5.59 16.62 -3.02
C ALA A 153 5.98 15.51 -4.01
N ARG A 154 5.97 14.25 -3.57
CA ARG A 154 6.30 13.08 -4.40
C ARG A 154 5.09 12.57 -5.17
N SER A 155 3.90 12.67 -4.59
CA SER A 155 2.64 12.22 -5.16
C SER A 155 2.21 13.08 -6.37
N TRP A 156 2.47 14.39 -6.31
CA TRP A 156 2.21 15.33 -7.41
C TRP A 156 3.28 15.32 -8.50
N SER A 157 4.56 15.20 -8.14
CA SER A 157 5.67 15.17 -9.12
C SER A 157 5.69 13.89 -9.96
N GLY A 158 4.92 12.86 -9.58
CA GLY A 158 4.73 11.65 -10.38
C GLY A 158 3.73 11.81 -11.53
N TRP A 159 3.16 13.00 -11.71
CA TRP A 159 2.17 13.35 -12.72
C TRP A 159 2.60 14.58 -13.54
N ASP A 160 3.89 14.70 -13.85
CA ASP A 160 4.34 15.46 -15.01
C ASP A 160 4.09 14.59 -16.26
N GLN A 161 2.87 14.60 -16.80
CA GLN A 161 2.66 14.28 -18.21
C GLN A 161 2.90 15.55 -19.03
N GLY A 162 3.70 15.40 -20.10
CA GLY A 162 4.05 16.48 -21.03
C GLY A 162 2.90 17.06 -21.83
#